data_AF-A0AAC9NH48-F1
#
_entry.id   AF-A0AAC9NH48-F1
#
_cell.length_a   1.000
_cell.length_b   1.000
_cell.length_c   1.000
_cell.angle_alpha   90.00
_cell.angle_beta   90.00
_cell.angle_gamma   90.00
#
_symmetry.space_group_name_H-M   'P 1'
#
loop_
_entity.id
_entity.type
_entity.pdbx_description
1 polymer ?
#
loop_
_entity_poly.entity_id
_entity_poly.type
_entity_poly.pdbx_seq_one_letter_code
_entity_poly.pdbx_strand_id
1 'polypeptide(L)'
;MGLQIGGIVIDKNYQSDLEGLEVILKSKLVHEEEVTFKKATVSDKESDILDICFLEDATLVLVSIGMASLVYKASKQKVMSFVIDEEMMSFNLHYTENGFLIRTVLEVEGEVVESLGEPLEYEEVEESKIELIYHLIEDIIGEYLWDIEPQERCMRFGLKEDKVEDEIFVTSSSIPTFEFEDLGDEEYSCDENKVVNMNEEITKVKRQKKSSIIKQVIKGLGLKN
;
A
#
# COMPACT_ATOMS: atom_id res chain seq x y z
N MET A 1 -21.69 -9.84 15.99
CA MET A 1 -21.56 -8.66 15.11
C MET A 1 -20.07 -8.48 15.01
N GLY A 2 -19.52 -8.84 13.86
CA GLY A 2 -18.09 -8.75 13.61
C GLY A 2 -17.72 -7.29 13.42
N LEU A 3 -16.47 -6.94 13.71
CA LEU A 3 -15.95 -5.63 13.39
C LEU A 3 -15.82 -5.46 11.87
N GLN A 4 -16.20 -4.29 11.38
CA GLN A 4 -15.97 -3.89 10.00
C GLN A 4 -15.40 -2.47 10.01
N ILE A 5 -14.10 -2.33 9.73
CA ILE A 5 -13.39 -1.06 9.80
C ILE A 5 -12.45 -0.92 8.61
N GLY A 6 -12.54 0.23 7.94
CA GLY A 6 -11.61 0.67 6.92
C GLY A 6 -10.86 1.90 7.43
N GLY A 7 -9.55 1.93 7.22
CA GLY A 7 -8.74 3.06 7.68
C GLY A 7 -7.45 3.25 6.91
N ILE A 8 -6.87 4.42 7.14
CA ILE A 8 -5.55 4.82 6.65
C ILE A 8 -4.81 5.38 7.86
N VAL A 9 -3.60 4.88 8.14
CA VAL A 9 -2.69 5.41 9.16
C VAL A 9 -1.46 5.99 8.48
N ILE A 10 -1.02 7.14 8.98
CA ILE A 10 0.14 7.86 8.47
C ILE A 10 1.02 8.29 9.66
N ASP A 11 2.33 8.04 9.58
CA ASP A 11 3.33 8.38 10.61
C ASP A 11 3.67 9.89 10.66
N LYS A 12 2.65 10.73 10.51
CA LYS A 12 2.72 12.17 10.70
C LYS A 12 1.37 12.69 11.18
N ASN A 13 1.39 13.58 12.16
CA ASN A 13 0.22 14.37 12.54
C ASN A 13 -0.06 15.49 11.49
N TYR A 14 -1.23 15.44 10.87
CA TYR A 14 -1.68 16.38 9.82
C TYR A 14 -2.61 17.50 10.31
N GLN A 15 -2.80 17.66 11.63
CA GLN A 15 -3.74 18.63 12.21
C GLN A 15 -3.46 20.07 11.75
N SER A 16 -2.19 20.41 11.54
CA SER A 16 -1.76 21.74 11.08
C SER A 16 -1.51 21.82 9.56
N ASP A 17 -1.69 20.72 8.81
CA ASP A 17 -1.31 20.57 7.40
C ASP A 17 -2.39 19.81 6.62
N LEU A 18 -3.66 20.22 6.72
CA LEU A 18 -4.76 19.54 6.03
C LEU A 18 -4.55 19.48 4.51
N GLU A 19 -3.93 20.49 3.90
CA GLU A 19 -3.61 20.49 2.47
C GLU A 19 -2.67 19.34 2.08
N GLY A 20 -1.68 19.03 2.91
CA GLY A 20 -0.80 17.88 2.70
C GLY A 20 -1.55 16.55 2.78
N LEU A 21 -2.56 16.45 3.65
CA LEU A 21 -3.40 15.26 3.76
C LEU A 21 -4.34 15.12 2.56
N GLU A 22 -4.92 16.22 2.07
CA GLU A 22 -5.74 16.25 0.84
C GLU A 22 -4.96 15.71 -0.37
N VAL A 23 -3.67 16.05 -0.48
CA VAL A 23 -2.80 15.54 -1.56
C VAL A 23 -2.63 14.02 -1.48
N ILE A 24 -2.47 13.47 -0.27
CA ILE A 24 -2.35 12.02 -0.05
C ILE A 24 -3.67 11.33 -0.40
N LEU A 25 -4.78 11.86 0.11
CA LEU A 25 -6.12 11.30 -0.11
C LEU A 25 -6.64 11.53 -1.54
N LYS A 26 -5.97 12.40 -2.32
CA LYS A 26 -6.40 12.86 -3.65
C LYS A 26 -7.83 13.39 -3.65
N SER A 27 -8.21 14.10 -2.59
CA SER A 27 -9.56 14.61 -2.41
C SER A 27 -9.55 15.86 -1.55
N LYS A 28 -10.51 16.76 -1.78
CA LYS A 28 -10.71 17.95 -0.95
C LYS A 28 -11.56 17.62 0.26
N LEU A 29 -11.10 18.09 1.42
CA LEU A 29 -11.72 17.85 2.71
C LEU A 29 -12.57 19.06 3.09
N VAL A 30 -13.85 18.83 3.36
CA VAL A 30 -14.77 19.85 3.87
C VAL A 30 -15.15 19.48 5.28
N HIS A 31 -14.67 20.25 6.26
CA HIS A 31 -15.00 20.01 7.66
C HIS A 31 -16.51 20.12 7.87
N GLU A 32 -17.09 19.12 8.52
CA GLU A 32 -18.52 19.08 8.84
C GLU A 32 -18.75 19.30 10.33
N GLU A 33 -18.27 18.37 11.15
CA GLU A 33 -18.49 18.36 12.59
C GLU A 33 -17.37 17.65 13.34
N GLU A 34 -17.40 17.77 14.67
CA GLU A 34 -16.55 17.00 15.56
C GLU A 34 -17.29 15.74 16.04
N VAL A 35 -16.59 14.60 16.03
CA VAL A 35 -17.13 13.31 16.45
C VAL A 35 -16.18 12.65 17.45
N THR A 36 -16.70 11.70 18.22
CA THR A 36 -15.85 10.89 19.10
C THR A 36 -15.31 9.68 18.35
N PHE A 37 -14.15 9.17 18.77
CA PHE A 37 -13.57 7.94 18.20
C PHE A 37 -14.58 6.79 18.11
N LYS A 38 -15.38 6.59 19.17
CA LYS A 38 -16.46 5.57 19.17
C LYS A 38 -17.47 5.72 18.03
N LYS A 39 -17.80 6.95 17.63
CA LYS A 39 -18.70 7.19 16.48
C LYS A 39 -17.95 7.01 15.16
N ALA A 40 -16.66 7.33 15.15
CA ALA A 40 -15.81 7.22 13.98
C ALA A 40 -15.51 5.77 13.60
N THR A 41 -15.57 4.80 14.51
CA THR A 41 -15.29 3.38 14.24
C THR A 41 -16.53 2.55 13.89
N VAL A 42 -17.65 3.18 13.54
CA VAL A 42 -18.89 2.48 13.18
C VAL A 42 -18.79 1.90 11.77
N SER A 43 -19.25 0.65 11.59
CA SER A 43 -19.12 -0.16 10.37
C SER A 43 -19.70 0.43 9.09
N ASP A 44 -20.79 1.21 9.18
CA ASP A 44 -21.55 1.70 8.02
C ASP A 44 -21.15 3.12 7.62
N LYS A 45 -19.88 3.34 7.25
CA LYS A 45 -19.45 4.65 6.72
C LYS A 45 -19.87 4.84 5.28
N GLU A 46 -20.47 6.00 5.03
CA GLU A 46 -20.76 6.47 3.67
C GLU A 46 -19.45 6.71 2.89
N SER A 47 -19.49 6.55 1.57
CA SER A 47 -18.31 6.60 0.71
C SER A 47 -17.66 7.98 0.62
N ASP A 48 -18.43 9.03 0.90
CA ASP A 48 -18.04 10.44 0.83
C ASP A 48 -17.74 11.07 2.19
N ILE A 49 -17.83 10.30 3.27
CA ILE A 49 -17.54 10.76 4.64
C ILE A 49 -16.28 10.06 5.15
N LEU A 50 -15.42 10.84 5.80
CA LEU A 50 -14.29 10.32 6.56
C LEU A 50 -14.17 11.01 7.91
N ASP A 51 -13.66 10.27 8.88
CA ASP A 51 -13.40 10.80 10.23
C ASP A 51 -11.89 10.72 10.48
N ILE A 52 -11.28 11.85 10.82
CA ILE A 52 -9.84 11.96 11.05
C ILE A 52 -9.58 12.15 12.53
N CYS A 53 -8.77 11.26 13.11
CA CYS A 53 -8.26 11.36 14.46
C CYS A 53 -6.78 11.77 14.39
N PHE A 54 -6.46 12.95 14.93
CA PHE A 54 -5.10 13.46 14.98
C PHE A 54 -4.47 13.02 16.30
N LEU A 55 -3.53 12.07 16.21
CA LEU A 55 -2.79 11.52 17.34
C LEU A 55 -1.50 12.34 17.56
N GLU A 56 -0.70 12.03 18.59
CA GLU A 56 0.48 12.84 18.91
C GLU A 56 1.46 12.96 17.72
N ASP A 57 1.88 11.82 17.18
CA ASP A 57 2.85 11.75 16.07
C ASP A 57 2.26 11.15 14.77
N ALA A 58 0.97 10.82 14.76
CA ALA A 58 0.32 10.13 13.64
C ALA A 58 -1.05 10.70 13.29
N THR A 59 -1.57 10.30 12.13
CA THR A 59 -2.94 10.58 11.71
C THR A 59 -3.64 9.27 11.36
N LEU A 60 -4.78 9.02 11.99
CA LEU A 60 -5.69 7.93 11.66
C LEU A 60 -6.90 8.48 10.92
N VAL A 61 -7.16 7.97 9.72
CA VAL A 61 -8.26 8.39 8.86
C VAL A 61 -9.19 7.19 8.66
N LEU A 62 -10.39 7.27 9.24
CA LEU A 62 -11.39 6.21 9.21
C LEU A 62 -12.36 6.46 8.06
N VAL A 63 -12.38 5.54 7.09
CA VAL A 63 -13.02 5.67 5.78
C VAL A 63 -13.89 4.46 5.47
N SER A 64 -14.69 4.54 4.41
CA SER A 64 -15.37 3.36 3.86
C SER A 64 -14.36 2.29 3.40
N ILE A 65 -14.78 1.02 3.40
CA ILE A 65 -13.95 -0.10 2.90
C ILE A 65 -13.46 0.16 1.48
N GLY A 66 -14.30 0.73 0.61
CA GLY A 66 -13.93 1.02 -0.77
C GLY A 66 -12.71 1.94 -0.89
N MET A 67 -12.62 2.95 -0.01
CA MET A 67 -11.44 3.83 0.06
C MET A 67 -10.25 3.14 0.73
N ALA A 68 -10.49 2.41 1.82
CA ALA A 68 -9.44 1.70 2.54
C ALA A 68 -8.74 0.63 1.69
N SER A 69 -9.44 0.04 0.70
CA SER A 69 -8.86 -0.90 -0.27
C SER A 69 -7.96 -0.26 -1.33
N LEU A 70 -7.73 1.05 -1.29
CA LEU A 70 -6.84 1.76 -2.22
C LEU A 70 -5.43 1.92 -1.64
N VAL A 71 -4.44 2.05 -2.52
CA VAL A 71 -3.05 2.34 -2.14
C VAL A 71 -2.82 3.84 -2.00
N TYR A 72 -2.42 4.28 -0.81
CA TYR A 72 -2.01 5.66 -0.53
C TYR A 72 -0.50 5.77 -0.39
N LYS A 73 0.07 6.90 -0.80
CA LYS A 73 1.52 7.13 -0.83
C LYS A 73 1.86 8.52 -0.36
N ALA A 74 2.90 8.63 0.46
CA ALA A 74 3.45 9.90 0.88
C ALA A 74 4.98 9.86 0.97
N SER A 75 5.65 10.97 0.63
CA SER A 75 7.11 11.03 0.65
C SER A 75 7.64 11.15 2.07
N LYS A 76 8.73 10.41 2.37
CA LYS A 76 9.41 10.35 3.67
C LYS A 76 8.52 9.94 4.85
N GLN A 77 7.49 9.14 4.57
CA GLN A 77 6.47 8.72 5.52
C GLN A 77 6.12 7.26 5.29
N LYS A 78 5.70 6.60 6.36
CA LYS A 78 4.98 5.34 6.35
C LYS A 78 3.49 5.62 6.22
N VAL A 79 2.85 4.96 5.26
CA VAL A 79 1.39 5.00 5.09
C VAL A 79 0.89 3.58 4.96
N MET A 80 -0.10 3.23 5.77
CA MET A 80 -0.83 1.98 5.61
C MET A 80 -2.31 2.26 5.44
N SER A 81 -2.92 1.70 4.40
CA SER A 81 -4.37 1.53 4.35
C SER A 81 -4.74 0.09 4.67
N PHE A 82 -5.85 -0.10 5.37
CA PHE A 82 -6.25 -1.40 5.89
C PHE A 82 -7.77 -1.58 5.91
N VAL A 83 -8.19 -2.83 5.72
CA VAL A 83 -9.57 -3.29 5.92
C VAL A 83 -9.54 -4.45 6.90
N ILE A 84 -10.36 -4.36 7.94
CA ILE A 84 -10.67 -5.48 8.84
C ILE A 84 -12.17 -5.69 8.75
N ASP A 85 -12.59 -6.78 8.12
CA ASP A 85 -13.99 -7.21 8.04
C ASP A 85 -14.09 -8.62 8.61
N GLU A 86 -14.41 -8.71 9.90
CA GLU A 86 -14.53 -9.98 10.62
C GLU A 86 -15.80 -10.76 10.21
N GLU A 87 -16.82 -10.08 9.69
CA GLU A 87 -18.05 -10.74 9.25
C GLU A 87 -17.82 -11.53 7.98
N MET A 88 -17.04 -10.96 7.06
CA MET A 88 -16.64 -11.60 5.80
C MET A 88 -15.30 -12.35 5.89
N MET A 89 -14.63 -12.31 7.04
CA MET A 89 -13.25 -12.80 7.21
C MET A 89 -12.32 -12.25 6.13
N SER A 90 -12.41 -10.95 5.85
CA SER A 90 -11.65 -10.26 4.82
C SER A 90 -10.69 -9.26 5.46
N PHE A 91 -9.40 -9.44 5.20
CA PHE A 91 -8.33 -8.62 5.74
C PHE A 91 -7.47 -8.11 4.59
N ASN A 92 -7.39 -6.79 4.45
CA ASN A 92 -6.58 -6.14 3.43
C ASN A 92 -5.59 -5.19 4.08
N LEU A 93 -4.37 -5.15 3.55
CA LEU A 93 -3.41 -4.11 3.87
C LEU A 93 -2.62 -3.69 2.63
N HIS A 94 -2.38 -2.39 2.53
CA HIS A 94 -1.40 -1.82 1.62
C HIS A 94 -0.44 -0.95 2.43
N TYR A 95 0.82 -1.38 2.52
CA TYR A 95 1.87 -0.68 3.24
C TYR A 95 2.84 -0.01 2.27
N THR A 96 3.02 1.29 2.44
CA THR A 96 3.94 2.09 1.65
C THR A 96 4.91 2.84 2.55
N GLU A 97 6.14 2.99 2.08
CA GLU A 97 7.18 3.73 2.78
C GLU A 97 7.90 4.64 1.79
N ASN A 98 8.02 5.91 2.15
CA ASN A 98 8.67 6.95 1.33
C ASN A 98 8.12 7.00 -0.12
N GLY A 99 6.82 6.76 -0.28
CA GLY A 99 6.10 6.79 -1.56
C GLY A 99 6.22 5.52 -2.41
N PHE A 100 6.88 4.47 -1.90
CA PHE A 100 6.99 3.18 -2.58
C PHE A 100 6.08 2.15 -1.93
N LEU A 101 5.41 1.34 -2.74
CA LEU A 101 4.66 0.19 -2.24
C LEU A 101 5.64 -0.87 -1.76
N ILE A 102 5.57 -1.22 -0.48
CA ILE A 102 6.45 -2.19 0.17
C ILE A 102 5.76 -3.54 0.26
N ARG A 103 4.50 -3.57 0.70
CA ARG A 103 3.74 -4.80 0.92
C ARG A 103 2.27 -4.60 0.60
N THR A 104 1.67 -5.59 -0.06
CA THR A 104 0.21 -5.76 -0.17
C THR A 104 -0.14 -7.16 0.28
N VAL A 105 -1.17 -7.28 1.11
CA VAL A 105 -1.79 -8.55 1.46
C VAL A 105 -3.31 -8.41 1.38
N LEU A 106 -3.96 -9.37 0.72
CA LEU A 106 -5.41 -9.56 0.77
C LEU A 106 -5.68 -11.01 1.15
N GLU A 107 -6.35 -11.20 2.28
CA GLU A 107 -6.85 -12.47 2.76
C GLU A 107 -8.39 -12.43 2.77
N VAL A 108 -9.02 -13.48 2.27
CA VAL A 108 -10.48 -13.66 2.29
C VAL A 108 -10.78 -15.08 2.72
N GLU A 109 -11.62 -15.25 3.74
CA GLU A 109 -12.03 -16.55 4.28
C GLU A 109 -10.84 -17.49 4.64
N GLY A 110 -9.72 -16.91 5.09
CA GLY A 110 -8.50 -17.66 5.45
C GLY A 110 -7.57 -17.96 4.27
N GLU A 111 -7.93 -17.58 3.05
CA GLU A 111 -7.10 -17.76 1.86
C GLU A 111 -6.44 -16.43 1.44
N VAL A 112 -5.12 -16.45 1.26
CA VAL A 112 -4.37 -15.29 0.75
C VAL A 112 -4.57 -15.18 -0.76
N VAL A 113 -5.44 -14.26 -1.17
CA VAL A 113 -5.80 -13.99 -2.58
C VAL A 113 -4.73 -13.12 -3.26
N GLU A 114 -4.13 -12.19 -2.51
CA GLU A 114 -3.07 -11.32 -3.01
C GLU A 114 -1.92 -11.22 -2.00
N SER A 115 -0.69 -11.32 -2.50
CA SER A 115 0.53 -11.15 -1.70
C SER A 115 1.62 -10.60 -2.62
N LEU A 116 1.87 -9.29 -2.53
CA LEU A 116 2.88 -8.59 -3.31
C LEU A 116 3.89 -7.91 -2.39
N GLY A 117 5.12 -7.74 -2.86
CA GLY A 117 6.21 -7.15 -2.08
C GLY A 117 7.00 -8.16 -1.25
N GLU A 118 8.04 -7.67 -0.58
CA GLU A 118 8.83 -8.49 0.33
C GLU A 118 8.09 -8.65 1.67
N PRO A 119 7.98 -9.88 2.22
CA PRO A 119 7.37 -10.10 3.52
C PRO A 119 8.00 -9.22 4.60
N LEU A 120 7.15 -8.66 5.45
CA LEU A 120 7.60 -7.86 6.59
C LEU A 120 8.14 -8.79 7.69
N GLU A 121 9.07 -8.30 8.53
CA GLU A 121 9.65 -9.09 9.62
C GLU A 121 8.58 -9.65 10.57
N TYR A 122 7.51 -8.88 10.79
CA TYR A 122 6.39 -9.24 11.65
C TYR A 122 5.54 -10.41 11.09
N GLU A 123 5.57 -10.66 9.78
CA GLU A 123 4.82 -11.78 9.19
C GLU A 123 5.34 -13.17 9.59
N GLU A 124 6.57 -13.26 10.10
CA GLU A 124 7.13 -14.51 10.64
C GLU A 124 6.70 -14.76 12.08
N VAL A 125 6.25 -13.72 12.78
CA VAL A 125 5.90 -13.75 14.21
C VAL A 125 4.39 -13.86 14.41
N GLU A 126 3.62 -13.09 13.65
CA GLU A 126 2.16 -13.02 13.80
C GLU A 126 1.48 -14.27 13.20
N GLU A 127 0.52 -14.83 13.94
CA GLU A 127 -0.19 -16.05 13.54
C GLU A 127 -1.25 -15.78 12.47
N SER A 128 -1.77 -14.55 12.43
CA SER A 128 -2.87 -14.15 11.55
C SER A 128 -2.65 -12.80 10.87
N LYS A 129 -3.31 -12.56 9.71
CA LYS A 129 -3.20 -11.28 9.01
C LYS A 129 -3.93 -10.14 9.71
N ILE A 130 -4.94 -10.44 10.52
CA ILE A 130 -5.58 -9.44 11.38
C ILE A 130 -4.60 -8.94 12.45
N GLU A 131 -3.83 -9.83 13.09
CA GLU A 131 -2.78 -9.44 14.05
C GLU A 131 -1.68 -8.62 13.38
N LEU A 132 -1.26 -9.02 12.17
CA LEU A 132 -0.32 -8.22 11.37
C LEU A 132 -0.84 -6.80 11.12
N ILE A 133 -2.12 -6.63 10.78
CA ILE A 133 -2.71 -5.30 10.59
C ILE A 133 -2.64 -4.51 11.90
N TYR A 134 -3.05 -5.09 13.02
CA TYR A 134 -2.98 -4.41 14.32
C TYR A 134 -1.56 -4.02 14.72
N HIS A 135 -0.59 -4.92 14.52
CA HIS A 135 0.83 -4.65 14.78
C HIS A 135 1.32 -3.46 13.94
N LEU A 136 0.99 -3.42 12.65
CA LEU A 136 1.39 -2.33 11.77
C LEU A 136 0.69 -1.01 12.10
N ILE A 137 -0.57 -1.05 12.56
CA ILE A 137 -1.22 0.14 13.10
C ILE A 137 -0.40 0.64 14.29
N GLU A 138 -0.08 -0.22 15.24
CA GLU A 138 0.68 0.13 16.45
C GLU A 138 2.09 0.68 16.12
N ASP A 139 2.82 0.08 15.17
CA ASP A 139 4.14 0.59 14.72
C ASP A 139 4.05 2.01 14.13
N ILE A 140 2.95 2.33 13.46
CA ILE A 140 2.75 3.63 12.79
C ILE A 140 2.23 4.68 13.77
N ILE A 141 1.25 4.33 14.63
CA ILE A 141 0.59 5.30 15.50
C ILE A 141 1.25 5.42 16.89
N GLY A 142 2.04 4.42 17.30
CA GLY A 142 2.74 4.38 18.58
C GLY A 142 1.91 3.86 19.77
N GLU A 143 0.66 3.47 19.54
CA GLU A 143 -0.27 2.91 20.52
C GLU A 143 -1.19 1.86 19.88
N TYR A 144 -1.85 1.03 20.68
CA TYR A 144 -2.78 0.04 20.16
C TYR A 144 -4.11 0.69 19.77
N LEU A 145 -4.71 0.29 18.64
CA LEU A 145 -5.95 0.90 18.12
C LEU A 145 -7.09 0.93 19.15
N TRP A 146 -7.18 -0.09 20.00
CA TRP A 146 -8.23 -0.23 21.01
C TRP A 146 -7.92 0.47 22.33
N ASP A 147 -6.70 0.98 22.50
CA ASP A 147 -6.31 1.77 23.66
C ASP A 147 -6.69 3.26 23.50
N ILE A 148 -7.01 3.70 22.27
CA ILE A 148 -7.54 5.04 21.99
C ILE A 148 -8.86 5.23 22.76
N GLU A 149 -8.93 6.32 23.55
CA GLU A 149 -10.11 6.57 24.38
C GLU A 149 -11.38 6.69 23.51
N PRO A 150 -12.51 6.05 23.87
CA PRO A 150 -13.74 6.14 23.09
C PRO A 150 -14.31 7.56 22.93
N GLN A 151 -13.88 8.49 23.79
CA GLN A 151 -14.26 9.91 23.81
C GLN A 151 -13.21 10.81 23.14
N GLU A 152 -12.11 10.23 22.63
CA GLU A 152 -11.06 10.97 21.92
C GLU A 152 -11.67 11.73 20.74
N ARG A 153 -11.15 12.94 20.50
CA ARG A 153 -11.75 13.89 19.57
C ARG A 153 -11.27 13.58 18.15
N CYS A 154 -12.21 13.30 17.26
CA CYS A 154 -11.97 13.17 15.83
C CYS A 154 -12.79 14.21 15.06
N MET A 155 -12.37 14.52 13.84
CA MET A 155 -13.01 15.51 12.99
C MET A 155 -13.61 14.82 11.77
N ARG A 156 -14.90 15.07 11.51
CA ARG A 156 -15.62 14.58 10.35
C ARG A 156 -15.45 15.51 9.17
N PHE A 157 -15.13 14.94 8.01
CA PHE A 157 -15.02 15.66 6.75
C PHE A 157 -15.84 14.97 5.67
N GLY A 158 -16.50 15.77 4.84
CA GLY A 158 -17.07 15.36 3.57
C GLY A 158 -16.05 15.51 2.44
N LEU A 159 -16.12 14.63 1.44
CA LEU A 159 -15.30 14.68 0.25
C LEU A 159 -15.97 15.55 -0.82
N LYS A 160 -15.21 16.47 -1.41
CA LYS A 160 -15.59 17.11 -2.68
C LYS A 160 -14.80 16.53 -3.83
N GLU A 161 -15.52 16.07 -4.85
CA GLU A 161 -14.92 15.74 -6.14
C GLU A 161 -14.37 17.02 -6.78
N ASP A 162 -13.05 17.21 -6.68
CA ASP A 162 -12.34 18.01 -7.66
C ASP A 162 -12.02 17.11 -8.84
N LYS A 163 -12.46 17.51 -10.04
CA LYS A 163 -11.93 16.97 -11.29
C LYS A 163 -10.47 17.42 -11.41
N VAL A 164 -9.56 16.78 -10.69
CA VAL A 164 -8.14 16.99 -10.89
C VAL A 164 -7.78 16.20 -12.15
N GLU A 165 -7.63 16.91 -13.26
CA GLU A 165 -7.00 16.36 -14.47
C GLU A 165 -5.60 15.89 -14.05
N ASP A 166 -5.34 14.59 -14.15
CA ASP A 166 -3.99 14.04 -13.96
C ASP A 166 -3.05 14.73 -14.97
N GLU A 167 -2.18 15.62 -14.50
CA GLU A 167 -0.98 15.97 -15.26
C GLU A 167 -0.07 14.74 -15.29
N ILE A 168 -0.24 13.95 -16.36
CA ILE A 168 0.63 12.83 -16.69
C ILE A 168 2.04 13.38 -16.89
N PHE A 169 2.92 13.22 -15.90
CA PHE A 169 4.35 13.45 -16.08
C PHE A 169 4.94 12.27 -16.85
N VAL A 170 4.78 12.27 -18.17
CA VAL A 170 5.48 11.35 -19.09
C VAL A 170 6.96 11.73 -19.08
N THR A 171 7.74 11.09 -18.20
CA THR A 171 9.18 10.97 -18.44
C THR A 171 9.38 9.95 -19.55
N SER A 172 9.63 10.47 -20.76
CA SER A 172 10.06 9.72 -21.92
C SER A 172 11.41 9.04 -21.62
N SER A 173 11.36 7.84 -21.06
CA SER A 173 12.46 6.89 -21.21
C SER A 173 12.20 6.08 -22.47
N SER A 174 13.02 6.35 -23.47
CA SER A 174 13.00 5.71 -24.78
C SER A 174 13.12 4.20 -24.68
N ILE A 175 12.00 3.50 -24.83
CA ILE A 175 12.00 2.10 -25.26
C ILE A 175 12.21 2.12 -26.77
N PRO A 176 13.24 1.48 -27.34
CA PRO A 176 13.36 1.37 -28.78
C PRO A 176 12.20 0.50 -29.30
N THR A 177 11.31 1.11 -30.06
CA THR A 177 10.28 0.43 -30.84
C THR A 177 10.99 -0.47 -31.85
N PHE A 178 10.86 -1.78 -31.68
CA PHE A 178 11.15 -2.73 -32.76
C PHE A 178 9.95 -2.67 -33.71
N GLU A 179 10.14 -2.07 -34.88
CA GLU A 179 9.15 -2.11 -35.96
C GLU A 179 9.09 -3.54 -36.51
N PHE A 180 7.98 -4.23 -36.24
CA PHE A 180 7.62 -5.47 -36.93
C PHE A 180 6.80 -5.10 -38.17
N GLU A 181 7.49 -4.63 -39.21
CA GLU A 181 6.95 -4.57 -40.57
C GLU A 181 7.81 -5.49 -41.45
N ASP A 182 7.38 -6.75 -41.57
CA ASP A 182 7.41 -7.59 -42.78
C ASP A 182 7.36 -9.07 -42.36
N LEU A 183 6.16 -9.60 -42.14
CA LEU A 183 5.84 -11.00 -42.46
C LEU A 183 4.38 -11.05 -42.88
N GLY A 184 4.17 -11.42 -44.14
CA GLY A 184 2.91 -11.32 -44.86
C GLY A 184 1.80 -12.24 -44.38
N ASP A 185 0.65 -12.02 -44.99
CA ASP A 185 -0.61 -12.73 -44.81
C ASP A 185 -0.41 -14.26 -44.92
N GLU A 186 -0.42 -14.96 -43.79
CA GLU A 186 -0.70 -16.39 -43.76
C GLU A 186 -1.80 -16.66 -42.73
N GLU A 187 -2.91 -17.19 -43.24
CA GLU A 187 -4.08 -17.63 -42.48
C GLU A 187 -3.69 -18.71 -41.47
N TYR A 188 -3.88 -18.46 -40.18
CA TYR A 188 -3.73 -19.49 -39.15
C TYR A 188 -5.01 -20.33 -39.06
N SER A 189 -4.98 -21.54 -39.64
CA SER A 189 -5.96 -22.59 -39.35
C SER A 189 -5.56 -23.32 -38.07
N CYS A 190 -6.51 -23.46 -37.14
CA CYS A 190 -6.30 -24.23 -35.90
C CYS A 190 -6.32 -25.73 -36.20
N ASP A 191 -5.15 -26.37 -36.24
CA ASP A 191 -5.06 -27.84 -36.19
C ASP A 191 -4.74 -28.31 -34.77
N GLU A 192 -5.72 -28.99 -34.17
CA GLU A 192 -5.59 -29.79 -32.95
C GLU A 192 -4.64 -30.97 -33.21
N ASN A 193 -3.43 -30.91 -32.69
CA ASN A 193 -2.62 -32.02 -32.15
C ASN A 193 -1.14 -31.64 -32.17
N LYS A 194 -0.59 -31.27 -31.00
CA LYS A 194 0.82 -31.50 -30.65
C LYS A 194 1.02 -31.27 -29.16
N VAL A 195 0.90 -32.37 -28.42
CA VAL A 195 1.49 -32.54 -27.09
C VAL A 195 3.01 -32.45 -27.27
N VAL A 196 3.66 -31.48 -26.62
CA VAL A 196 5.12 -31.47 -26.49
C VAL A 196 5.48 -31.59 -25.02
N ASN A 197 6.16 -32.70 -24.75
CA ASN A 197 6.61 -33.23 -23.48
C ASN A 197 7.86 -32.45 -23.03
N MET A 198 7.82 -31.77 -21.89
CA MET A 198 8.97 -31.07 -21.31
C MET A 198 9.82 -32.06 -20.51
N ASN A 199 10.80 -32.69 -21.17
CA ASN A 199 11.91 -33.35 -20.51
C ASN A 199 13.15 -33.14 -21.39
N GLU A 200 13.99 -32.16 -21.07
CA GLU A 200 15.42 -32.19 -21.41
C GLU A 200 16.24 -31.15 -20.61
N GLU A 201 17.00 -31.70 -19.66
CA GLU A 201 18.30 -31.30 -19.09
C GLU A 201 18.73 -29.82 -18.99
N ILE A 202 18.78 -29.36 -17.73
CA ILE A 202 19.50 -28.16 -17.30
C ILE A 202 21.02 -28.41 -17.38
N THR A 203 21.69 -27.85 -18.38
CA THR A 203 23.15 -27.77 -18.40
C THR A 203 23.63 -26.51 -17.65
N LYS A 204 24.50 -26.75 -16.65
CA LYS A 204 25.13 -25.76 -15.76
C LYS A 204 25.87 -24.66 -16.53
N VAL A 205 25.56 -23.39 -16.26
CA VAL A 205 26.41 -22.25 -16.63
C VAL A 205 27.09 -21.66 -15.40
N LYS A 206 28.42 -21.53 -15.49
CA LYS A 206 29.36 -21.04 -14.46
C LYS A 206 29.03 -19.63 -13.98
N ARG A 207 28.97 -19.44 -12.66
CA ARG A 207 29.02 -18.13 -11.98
C ARG A 207 30.34 -17.40 -12.30
N GLN A 208 30.27 -16.25 -12.96
CA GLN A 208 31.36 -15.27 -12.94
C GLN A 208 31.24 -14.37 -11.70
N LYS A 209 32.32 -14.32 -10.91
CA LYS A 209 32.49 -13.43 -9.75
C LYS A 209 32.48 -11.97 -10.21
N LYS A 210 31.46 -11.20 -9.84
CA LYS A 210 31.53 -9.72 -9.85
C LYS A 210 32.26 -9.26 -8.58
N SER A 211 33.43 -8.67 -8.75
CA SER A 211 34.20 -8.04 -7.69
C SER A 211 33.49 -6.78 -7.18
N SER A 212 33.37 -6.69 -5.86
CA SER A 212 32.84 -5.56 -5.09
C SER A 212 33.41 -4.20 -5.54
N ILE A 213 32.50 -3.30 -5.91
CA ILE A 213 32.74 -1.90 -6.32
C ILE A 213 33.31 -1.06 -5.16
N ILE A 214 33.31 -1.58 -3.92
CA ILE A 214 33.72 -0.85 -2.71
C ILE A 214 35.25 -0.73 -2.59
N LYS A 215 36.04 -1.56 -3.30
CA LYS A 215 37.52 -1.49 -3.24
C LYS A 215 38.18 -0.47 -4.17
N GLN A 216 37.45 0.18 -5.07
CA GLN A 216 38.03 1.19 -5.97
C GLN A 216 38.00 2.62 -5.40
N VAL A 217 37.23 2.89 -4.34
CA VAL A 217 37.15 4.23 -3.73
C VAL A 217 38.33 4.49 -2.76
N ILE A 218 38.84 3.45 -2.10
CA ILE A 218 39.93 3.58 -1.09
C ILE A 218 41.31 3.78 -1.73
N LYS A 219 41.48 3.50 -3.02
CA LYS A 219 42.75 3.73 -3.74
C LYS A 219 42.88 5.14 -4.35
N GLY A 220 41.82 5.94 -4.33
CA GLY A 220 41.78 7.32 -4.84
C GLY A 220 41.95 8.40 -3.77
N LEU A 221 41.82 8.05 -2.49
CA LEU A 221 42.08 8.93 -1.35
C LEU A 221 43.34 8.41 -0.65
N GLY A 222 44.48 9.03 -0.93
CA GLY A 222 45.80 8.64 -0.42
C GLY A 222 45.95 8.74 1.10
N LEU A 223 45.26 7.86 1.84
CA LEU A 223 45.41 7.65 3.26
C LEU A 223 46.23 6.38 3.46
N LYS A 224 47.53 6.55 3.71
CA LYS A 224 48.37 5.51 4.28
C LYS A 224 48.00 5.35 5.75
N ASN A 225 47.77 4.12 6.18
CA ASN A 225 48.41 3.50 7.34
C ASN A 225 48.40 1.99 7.14
#